data_AF-A0A661H6F4-F1
#
_entry.id   AF-A0A661H6F4-F1
#
_cell.length_a   1.000
_cell.length_b   1.000
_cell.length_c   1.000
_cell.angle_alpha   90.00
_cell.angle_beta   90.00
_cell.angle_gamma   90.00
#
_symmetry.space_group_name_H-M   'P 1'
#
loop_
_entity.id
_entity.type
_entity.pdbx_description
1 polymer ?
#
loop_
_entity_poly.entity_id
_entity_poly.type
_entity_poly.pdbx_seq_one_letter_code
_entity_poly.pdbx_strand_id
1 'polypeptide(L)' 'LYHDICHYLDNWLPRYRDSNRSYITVALGCTGGQHRSVYLADRLFRHYREQFPNIHIRHRELR' A
#
# COMPACT_ATOMS: atom_id res chain seq x y z
N LEU A 1 -9.05 -5.03 10.34
CA LEU A 1 -8.81 -4.58 8.94
C LEU A 1 -7.40 -4.05 8.72
N TYR A 2 -6.98 -2.92 9.31
CA TYR A 2 -5.63 -2.38 9.09
C TYR A 2 -4.53 -3.37 9.47
N HIS A 3 -4.59 -3.91 10.69
CA HIS A 3 -3.60 -4.89 11.17
C HIS A 3 -3.56 -6.16 10.31
N ASP A 4 -4.71 -6.63 9.83
CA ASP A 4 -4.77 -7.82 8.97
C ASP A 4 -4.08 -7.57 7.62
N ILE A 5 -4.27 -6.38 7.05
CA ILE A 5 -3.61 -5.98 5.79
C ILE A 5 -2.11 -5.81 6.00
N CYS A 6 -1.68 -5.14 7.08
CA CYS A 6 -0.26 -5.03 7.43
C CYS A 6 0.37 -6.42 7.56
N HIS A 7 -0.23 -7.29 8.37
CA HIS A 7 0.28 -8.63 8.58
C HIS A 7 0.38 -9.41 7.26
N TYR A 8 -0.62 -9.31 6.38
CA TYR A 8 -0.53 -9.92 5.05
C TYR A 8 0.64 -9.34 4.25
N LEU A 9 0.76 -8.01 4.17
CA LEU A 9 1.81 -7.35 3.40
C LEU A 9 3.22 -7.62 3.95
N ASP A 10 3.39 -7.65 5.28
CA ASP A 10 4.67 -7.93 5.93
C ASP A 10 5.20 -9.33 5.57
N ASN A 11 4.28 -10.29 5.42
CA ASN A 11 4.65 -11.66 5.05
C ASN A 11 5.09 -11.79 3.60
N TRP A 12 4.57 -10.96 2.70
CA TRP A 12 4.71 -11.16 1.24
C TRP A 12 5.57 -10.10 0.55
N LEU A 13 5.55 -8.83 0.97
CA LEU A 13 6.31 -7.76 0.34
C LEU A 13 7.83 -8.03 0.31
N PRO A 14 8.47 -8.56 1.36
CA PRO A 14 9.90 -8.91 1.30
C PRO A 14 10.19 -9.96 0.22
N ARG A 15 9.32 -10.96 0.06
CA ARG A 15 9.49 -12.02 -0.95
C ARG A 15 9.31 -11.50 -2.37
N TYR A 16 8.37 -10.58 -2.57
CA TYR A 16 8.19 -9.95 -3.87
C TYR A 16 9.30 -8.96 -4.22
N ARG A 17 9.90 -8.29 -3.23
CA ARG A 17 11.08 -7.45 -3.43
C ARG A 17 12.26 -8.24 -3.98
N ASP A 18 12.43 -9.48 -3.52
CA ASP A 18 13.52 -10.36 -3.97
C ASP A 18 13.20 -11.04 -5.33
N SER A 19 12.03 -10.76 -5.91
CA SER A 19 11.64 -11.23 -7.25
C SER A 19 12.07 -10.26 -8.34
N ASN A 20 12.16 -10.73 -9.59
CA ASN A 20 12.57 -9.91 -10.75
C ASN A 20 11.46 -8.98 -11.27
N ARG A 21 10.74 -8.29 -10.38
CA ARG A 21 9.64 -7.36 -10.72
C ARG A 21 10.06 -5.92 -10.44
N SER A 22 9.88 -5.05 -11.44
CA SER A 22 10.20 -3.63 -11.29
C SER A 22 9.26 -2.88 -10.36
N TYR A 23 8.00 -3.31 -10.25
CA TYR A 23 6.98 -2.66 -9.43
C TYR A 23 6.01 -3.66 -8.82
N ILE A 24 5.50 -3.30 -7.63
CA ILE A 24 4.38 -3.97 -6.97
C ILE A 24 3.35 -2.89 -6.67
N THR A 25 2.10 -3.12 -7.10
CA THR A 25 1.01 -2.18 -6.87
C THR A 25 -0.01 -2.81 -5.92
N VAL A 26 -0.24 -2.16 -4.77
CA VAL A 26 -1.31 -2.53 -3.84
C VAL A 26 -2.45 -1.53 -4.00
N ALA A 27 -3.59 -1.99 -4.53
CA ALA A 27 -4.76 -1.15 -4.76
C ALA A 27 -5.79 -1.30 -3.63
N LEU A 28 -6.24 -0.18 -3.07
CA LEU A 28 -7.26 -0.13 -2.03
C LEU A 28 -8.49 0.61 -2.56
N GLY A 29 -9.65 -0.05 -2.53
CA GLY A 29 -10.90 0.47 -3.06
C GLY A 29 -11.96 0.66 -1.99
N CYS A 30 -12.68 1.77 -2.06
CA CYS A 30 -13.99 1.94 -1.42
C CYS A 30 -14.95 2.51 -2.47
N THR A 31 -16.26 2.48 -2.22
CA THR A 31 -17.29 2.81 -3.23
C THR A 31 -17.02 4.12 -3.98
N GLY A 32 -16.73 5.21 -3.26
CA GLY A 32 -16.42 6.52 -3.86
C GLY A 32 -14.94 6.86 -3.96
N GLY A 33 -14.03 5.99 -3.50
CA GLY A 33 -12.58 6.20 -3.58
C GLY A 33 -11.98 7.41 -2.84
N GLN A 34 -12.77 8.16 -2.06
CA GLN A 34 -12.36 9.44 -1.46
C GLN A 34 -12.14 9.40 0.07
N HIS A 35 -12.60 8.35 0.76
CA HIS A 35 -12.60 8.31 2.23
C HIS A 35 -11.78 7.14 2.78
N ARG A 36 -12.37 5.93 2.83
CA ARG A 36 -11.78 4.76 3.51
C ARG A 36 -10.51 4.27 2.81
N SER A 37 -10.53 4.19 1.49
CA SER A 37 -9.36 3.78 0.70
C SER A 37 -8.21 4.78 0.82
N VAL A 38 -8.51 6.08 0.83
CA VAL A 38 -7.53 7.17 0.97
C VAL A 38 -6.84 7.07 2.32
N TYR A 39 -7.63 7.07 3.40
CA TYR A 39 -7.10 6.94 4.76
C TYR A 39 -6.21 5.71 4.92
N LEU A 40 -6.65 4.56 4.41
CA LEU A 40 -5.91 3.31 4.58
C LEU A 40 -4.61 3.30 3.77
N ALA A 41 -4.63 3.83 2.53
CA ALA A 41 -3.45 3.99 1.70
C ALA A 41 -2.41 4.91 2.36
N ASP A 42 -2.84 6.06 2.88
CA ASP A 42 -1.98 7.00 3.62
C ASP A 42 -1.32 6.35 4.82
N ARG A 43 -2.12 5.62 5.61
CA ARG A 43 -1.65 4.96 6.82
C ARG A 43 -0.59 3.90 6.49
N LEU A 44 -0.83 3.08 5.47
CA LEU A 44 0.13 2.05 5.02
C LEU A 44 1.39 2.69 4.43
N PHE A 45 1.26 3.75 3.64
CA PHE A 45 2.41 4.49 3.11
C PHE A 45 3.31 5.00 4.25
N ARG A 46 2.74 5.63 5.28
CA ARG A 46 3.51 6.12 6.45
C ARG A 46 4.20 4.99 7.20
N HIS A 47 3.56 3.82 7.29
CA HIS A 47 4.13 2.65 7.96
C HIS A 47 5.32 2.06 7.19
N TYR A 48 5.24 2.03 5.86
CA TYR A 48 6.22 1.35 5.00
C TYR A 48 7.32 2.25 4.41
N ARG A 49 7.16 3.59 4.45
CA ARG A 49 8.12 4.53 3.84
C ARG A 49 9.57 4.37 4.31
N GLU A 50 9.78 3.92 5.54
CA GLU A 50 11.12 3.72 6.10
C GLU A 50 11.73 2.37 5.66
N GLN A 51 10.89 1.35 5.42
CA GLN A 51 11.31 0.03 4.99
C GLN A 51 11.48 -0.07 3.46
N PHE A 52 10.72 0.73 2.71
CA PHE A 52 10.71 0.73 1.25
C PHE A 52 10.95 2.16 0.73
N PRO A 53 12.20 2.58 0.50
CA PRO A 53 12.55 3.96 0.16
C PRO A 53 11.88 4.49 -1.12
N ASN A 54 11.55 3.61 -2.07
CA ASN A 54 10.94 3.95 -3.35
C ASN A 54 9.41 3.71 -3.37
N ILE A 55 8.77 3.66 -2.20
CA ILE A 55 7.31 3.54 -2.15
C ILE A 55 6.64 4.83 -2.63
N HIS A 56 5.58 4.68 -3.42
CA HIS A 56 4.77 5.80 -3.90
C HIS A 56 3.30 5.56 -3.58
N ILE A 57 2.58 6.64 -3.27
CA ILE A 57 1.13 6.64 -3.06
C ILE A 57 0.45 7.47 -4.14
N ARG A 58 -0.71 6.99 -4.61
CA ARG A 58 -1.55 7.70 -5.59
C ARG A 58 -3.02 7.51 -5.24
N HIS A 59 -3.75 8.61 -5.10
CA HIS A 59 -5.20 8.62 -4.88
C HIS A 59 -5.91 8.91 -6.21
N ARG A 60 -6.48 7.87 -6.83
CA ARG A 60 -7.05 7.99 -8.19
C ARG A 60 -8.22 8.97 -8.28
N GLU A 61 -9.08 9.00 -7.25
CA GLU A 61 -10.31 9.80 -7.22
C GLU A 61 -10.14 11.18 -6.55
N LEU A 62 -8.96 11.49 -6.03
CA LEU A 62 -8.62 12.79 -5.41
C LEU A 62 -7.68 13.60 -6.31
N ARG A 63 -8.04 13.75 -7.59
CA ARG A 63 -7.23 14.49 -8.56
C ARG A 63 -6.85 15.89 -8.07
#